data_AF-A0A831WZK9-F1
#
_entry.id   AF-A0A831WZK9-F1
#
_cell.length_a   1.000
_cell.length_b   1.000
_cell.length_c   1.000
_cell.angle_alpha   90.00
_cell.angle_beta   90.00
_cell.angle_gamma   90.00
#
_symmetry.space_group_name_H-M   'P 1'
#
loop_
_entity.id
_entity.type
_entity.pdbx_description
1 polymer ?
#
loop_
_entity_poly.entity_id
_entity_poly.type
_entity_poly.pdbx_seq_one_letter_code
_entity_poly.pdbx_strand_id
1 'polypeptide(L)'
;MSTARCLSRATGRAIGYRSAEGPSMGSEPALIATVDRIESNERGELLAVLVLDDGQQLVVPLAILPTGTRRGSVLRLRWEPDPATERERRERIRSLQQRLFGPEPGTEQG
;
A
#
# COMPACT_ATOMS: atom_id res chain seq x y z
N MET A 1 21.18 51.66 41.16
CA MET A 1 21.72 50.93 42.32
C MET A 1 20.60 50.09 42.94
N SER A 2 20.93 48.88 43.42
CA SER A 2 20.13 47.95 44.23
C SER A 2 18.88 47.30 43.58
N THR A 3 18.96 46.05 43.10
CA THR A 3 18.89 44.75 43.82
C THR A 3 17.54 44.43 44.44
N ALA A 4 16.86 43.40 43.95
CA ALA A 4 16.56 42.20 44.72
C ALA A 4 15.92 41.13 43.83
N ARG A 5 16.38 39.90 44.06
CA ARG A 5 15.99 38.64 43.41
C ARG A 5 15.08 37.87 44.38
N CYS A 6 14.43 36.81 43.86
CA CYS A 6 13.70 35.72 44.56
C CYS A 6 12.22 36.01 44.87
N LEU A 7 11.24 35.10 44.69
CA LEU A 7 11.22 33.64 44.48
C LEU A 7 9.90 33.18 43.81
N SER A 8 9.96 31.96 43.27
CA SER A 8 8.97 31.16 42.54
C SER A 8 7.69 30.78 43.32
N ARG A 9 6.51 30.71 42.65
CA ARG A 9 5.78 29.46 42.31
C ARG A 9 4.34 29.69 41.80
N ALA A 10 3.99 28.92 40.75
CA ALA A 10 2.67 28.33 40.43
C ALA A 10 1.51 29.30 40.10
N THR A 11 0.61 29.11 39.12
CA THR A 11 0.21 28.01 38.22
C THR A 11 -0.91 28.59 37.33
N GLY A 12 -1.03 28.16 36.06
CA GLY A 12 -2.24 28.39 35.23
C GLY A 12 -1.92 29.06 33.87
N ARG A 13 -1.69 28.28 32.80
CA ARG A 13 -2.69 27.94 31.75
C ARG A 13 -3.13 29.20 30.98
N ALA A 14 -2.73 29.42 29.72
CA ALA A 14 -3.06 28.55 28.59
C ALA A 14 -1.98 28.58 27.50
N ILE A 15 -1.41 27.41 27.21
CA ILE A 15 -0.72 27.14 25.95
C ILE A 15 -1.86 26.91 24.94
N GLY A 16 -2.03 27.85 24.02
CA GLY A 16 -2.88 27.65 22.86
C GLY A 16 -2.27 26.56 21.99
N TYR A 17 -2.76 25.32 22.14
CA TYR A 17 -2.49 24.25 21.20
C TYR A 17 -3.19 24.60 19.88
N ARG A 18 -2.44 25.15 18.93
CA ARG A 18 -2.78 25.00 17.51
C ARG A 18 -2.42 23.57 17.13
N SER A 19 -3.40 22.68 17.15
CA SER A 19 -3.29 21.37 16.49
C SER A 19 -4.66 20.96 15.96
N ALA A 20 -4.83 21.19 14.67
CA ALA A 20 -5.66 20.36 13.80
C ALA A 20 -5.18 20.54 12.36
N GLU A 21 -3.86 20.37 12.13
CA GLU A 21 -3.46 19.77 10.86
C GLU A 21 -3.83 18.30 11.03
N GLY A 22 -4.95 17.91 10.41
CA GLY A 22 -5.30 16.51 10.28
C GLY A 22 -4.14 15.74 9.64
N PRO A 23 -4.07 14.40 9.78
CA PRO A 23 -3.04 13.63 9.11
C PRO A 23 -3.11 13.96 7.63
N SER A 24 -2.06 14.63 7.14
CA SER A 24 -1.74 14.68 5.72
C SER A 24 -1.82 13.22 5.26
N MET A 25 -2.80 12.89 4.41
CA MET A 25 -2.78 11.64 3.67
C MET A 25 -1.46 11.69 2.91
N GLY A 26 -0.47 11.02 3.50
CA GLY A 26 0.91 11.11 3.08
C GLY A 26 0.97 10.80 1.59
N SER A 27 1.80 11.55 0.87
CA SER A 27 2.14 11.23 -0.51
C SER A 27 2.32 9.71 -0.61
N GLU A 28 1.39 9.02 -1.27
CA GLU A 28 1.49 7.58 -1.43
C GLU A 28 2.86 7.32 -2.10
N PRO A 29 3.66 6.37 -1.57
CA PRO A 29 4.96 6.10 -2.16
C PRO A 29 4.74 5.58 -3.58
N ALA A 30 4.98 6.45 -4.56
CA ALA A 30 4.92 6.09 -5.96
C ALA A 30 6.26 5.45 -6.32
N LEU A 31 6.30 4.12 -6.46
CA LEU A 31 7.52 3.45 -6.89
C LEU A 31 7.79 3.74 -8.36
N ILE A 32 9.07 3.91 -8.67
CA ILE A 32 9.54 4.03 -10.05
C ILE A 32 10.13 2.69 -10.46
N ALA A 33 9.80 2.24 -11.66
CA ALA A 33 10.43 1.07 -12.25
C ALA A 33 10.93 1.33 -13.65
N THR A 34 12.02 0.66 -14.02
CA THR A 34 12.58 0.69 -15.37
C THR A 34 12.37 -0.66 -16.03
N VAL A 35 11.93 -0.68 -17.29
CA VAL A 35 11.86 -1.89 -18.10
C VAL A 35 13.29 -2.30 -18.46
N ASP A 36 13.85 -3.28 -17.76
CA ASP A 36 15.21 -3.75 -18.01
C ASP A 36 15.30 -4.60 -19.26
N ARG A 37 14.34 -5.51 -19.44
CA ARG A 37 14.24 -6.41 -20.61
C ARG A 37 12.80 -6.85 -20.88
N ILE A 38 12.59 -7.31 -22.10
CA ILE A 38 11.36 -7.97 -22.53
C ILE A 38 11.74 -9.37 -23.00
N GLU A 39 11.06 -10.37 -22.48
CA GLU A 39 11.32 -11.78 -22.72
C GLU A 39 10.04 -12.47 -23.23
N SER A 40 10.19 -13.60 -23.91
CA SER A 40 9.06 -14.45 -24.27
C SER A 40 9.06 -15.69 -23.39
N ASN A 41 7.90 -16.05 -22.83
CA ASN A 41 7.76 -17.31 -22.10
C ASN A 41 7.58 -18.52 -23.06
N GLU A 42 7.46 -19.72 -22.50
CA GLU A 42 7.25 -20.97 -23.26
C GLU A 42 5.97 -20.97 -24.11
N ARG A 43 5.00 -20.11 -23.77
CA ARG A 43 3.73 -19.94 -24.49
C ARG A 43 3.81 -18.84 -25.56
N GLY A 44 4.96 -18.20 -25.73
CA GLY A 44 5.17 -17.10 -26.66
C GLY A 44 4.60 -15.75 -26.18
N GLU A 45 4.18 -15.64 -24.92
CA GLU A 45 3.69 -14.39 -24.36
C GLU A 45 4.87 -13.49 -23.96
N LEU A 46 4.76 -12.21 -24.30
CA LEU A 46 5.78 -11.20 -23.95
C LEU A 46 5.64 -10.78 -22.49
N LEU A 47 6.72 -10.93 -21.73
CA LEU A 47 6.86 -10.51 -20.35
C LEU A 47 7.86 -9.36 -20.26
N ALA A 48 7.52 -8.32 -19.52
CA ALA A 48 8.41 -7.23 -19.17
C ALA A 48 8.99 -7.49 -17.79
N VAL A 49 10.32 -7.41 -17.66
CA VAL A 49 11.01 -7.43 -16.38
C VAL A 49 11.25 -5.98 -15.96
N LEU A 50 10.57 -5.57 -14.89
CA LEU A 50 10.68 -4.23 -14.31
C LEU A 50 11.67 -4.27 -13.14
N VAL A 51 12.65 -3.37 -13.13
CA VAL A 51 13.54 -3.16 -11.97
C VAL A 51 13.04 -1.94 -11.22
N LEU A 52 12.67 -2.12 -9.95
CA LEU A 52 12.21 -1.08 -9.06
C LEU A 52 13.39 -0.28 -8.47
N ASP A 53 13.09 0.86 -7.87
CA ASP A 53 14.08 1.76 -7.25
C ASP A 53 14.81 1.13 -6.04
N ASP A 54 14.18 0.19 -5.35
CA ASP A 54 14.78 -0.62 -4.28
C ASP A 54 15.61 -1.82 -4.80
N GLY A 55 15.70 -1.99 -6.12
CA GLY A 55 16.42 -3.07 -6.78
C GLY A 55 15.64 -4.38 -6.91
N GLN A 56 14.39 -4.45 -6.44
CA GLN A 56 13.53 -5.60 -6.67
C GLN A 56 13.16 -5.74 -8.15
N GLN A 57 12.80 -6.96 -8.55
CA GLN A 57 12.30 -7.24 -9.89
C GLN A 57 10.82 -7.63 -9.84
N LEU A 58 10.05 -7.04 -10.74
CA LEU A 58 8.64 -7.37 -10.96
C LEU A 58 8.46 -7.80 -12.42
N VAL A 59 8.02 -9.05 -12.61
CA VAL A 59 7.73 -9.60 -13.94
C VAL A 59 6.23 -9.47 -14.20
N VAL A 60 5.88 -8.79 -15.27
CA VAL A 60 4.48 -8.59 -15.69
C VAL A 60 4.30 -8.86 -17.18
N PRO A 61 3.10 -9.25 -17.63
CA PRO A 61 2.81 -9.30 -19.06
C PRO A 61 3.01 -7.93 -19.73
N LEU A 62 3.67 -7.87 -20.87
CA LEU A 62 3.84 -6.61 -21.60
C LEU A 62 2.49 -6.01 -22.01
N ALA A 63 1.48 -6.85 -22.22
CA ALA A 63 0.13 -6.46 -22.62
C ALA A 63 -0.63 -5.61 -21.59
N ILE A 64 -0.25 -5.65 -20.30
CA ILE A 64 -0.89 -4.83 -19.26
C ILE A 64 -0.21 -3.46 -19.09
N LEU A 65 0.91 -3.23 -19.77
CA LEU A 65 1.66 -1.98 -19.71
C LEU A 65 1.14 -0.97 -20.75
N PRO A 66 1.42 0.33 -20.57
CA PRO A 66 1.02 1.35 -21.54
C PRO A 66 1.54 1.05 -22.96
N THR A 67 0.76 1.42 -23.97
CA THR A 67 1.15 1.24 -25.37
C THR A 67 2.48 1.96 -25.66
N GLY A 68 3.36 1.30 -26.40
CA GLY A 68 4.71 1.82 -26.70
C GLY A 68 5.75 1.59 -25.62
N THR A 69 5.40 0.89 -24.52
CA THR A 69 6.38 0.43 -23.54
C THR A 69 7.43 -0.45 -24.20
N ARG A 70 8.70 -0.11 -23.98
CA ARG A 70 9.87 -0.79 -24.55
C ARG A 70 10.96 -0.91 -23.51
N ARG A 71 12.01 -1.65 -23.82
CA ARG A 71 13.24 -1.67 -23.02
C ARG A 71 13.74 -0.25 -22.76
N GLY A 72 14.08 0.05 -21.50
CA GLY A 72 14.49 1.36 -21.02
C GLY A 72 13.35 2.34 -20.71
N SER A 73 12.08 1.98 -20.96
CA SER A 73 10.94 2.78 -20.51
C SER A 73 10.93 2.86 -18.98
N VAL A 74 10.58 4.04 -18.45
CA VAL A 74 10.42 4.27 -17.02
C VAL A 74 8.94 4.43 -16.71
N LEU A 75 8.46 3.69 -15.73
CA LEU A 75 7.07 3.61 -15.31
C LEU A 75 6.94 4.07 -13.86
N ARG A 76 5.79 4.67 -13.53
CA ARG A 76 5.41 4.99 -12.16
C ARG A 76 4.31 4.04 -11.73
N LEU A 77 4.55 3.31 -10.65
CA LEU A 77 3.63 2.35 -10.05
C LEU A 77 2.89 3.00 -8.88
N ARG A 78 1.65 2.57 -8.68
CA ARG A 78 0.81 2.94 -7.55
C ARG A 78 0.07 1.70 -7.06
N TRP A 79 0.03 1.54 -5.75
CA TRP A 79 -0.83 0.55 -5.11
C TRP A 79 -1.94 1.28 -4.39
N GLU A 80 -3.17 0.88 -4.71
CA GLU A 80 -4.37 1.45 -4.10
C GLU A 80 -5.13 0.29 -3.43
N PRO A 81 -5.52 0.42 -2.14
CA PRO A 81 -6.39 -0.56 -1.52
C PRO A 81 -7.72 -0.67 -2.26
N ASP A 82 -8.18 -1.90 -2.53
CA ASP A 82 -9.50 -2.17 -3.11
C ASP A 82 -10.37 -2.97 -2.13
N PRO A 83 -11.01 -2.30 -1.15
CA PRO A 83 -11.80 -2.97 -0.12
C PRO A 83 -13.07 -3.61 -0.69
N ALA A 84 -13.57 -3.13 -1.83
CA ALA A 84 -14.76 -3.68 -2.47
C ALA A 84 -14.46 -5.07 -3.03
N THR A 85 -13.41 -5.18 -3.85
CA THR A 85 -12.96 -6.47 -4.38
C THR A 85 -12.47 -7.39 -3.27
N GLU A 86 -11.81 -6.87 -2.23
CA GLU A 86 -11.41 -7.69 -1.08
C GLU A 86 -12.62 -8.32 -0.37
N ARG A 87 -13.68 -7.54 -0.13
CA ARG A 87 -14.91 -8.05 0.50
C ARG A 87 -15.61 -9.09 -0.37
N GLU A 88 -15.76 -8.82 -1.66
CA GLU A 88 -16.34 -9.76 -2.62
C GLU A 88 -15.57 -11.10 -2.62
N ARG A 89 -14.25 -11.04 -2.71
CA ARG A 89 -13.39 -12.24 -2.71
C ARG A 89 -13.52 -13.01 -1.40
N ARG A 90 -13.57 -12.31 -0.26
CA ARG A 90 -13.75 -12.92 1.07
C ARG A 90 -15.09 -13.65 1.18
N GLU A 91 -16.18 -13.03 0.72
CA GLU A 91 -17.51 -13.64 0.68
C GLU A 91 -17.54 -14.87 -0.25
N ARG A 92 -16.92 -14.77 -1.43
CA ARG A 92 -16.81 -15.89 -2.38
C ARG A 92 -16.04 -17.07 -1.79
N ILE A 93 -14.91 -16.81 -1.14
CA ILE A 93 -14.12 -17.86 -0.46
C ILE A 93 -14.96 -18.54 0.62
N ARG A 94 -15.65 -17.77 1.47
CA ARG A 94 -16.55 -18.31 2.50
C ARG A 94 -17.63 -19.21 1.90
N SER A 95 -18.28 -18.77 0.82
CA SER A 95 -19.29 -19.57 0.13
C SER A 95 -18.71 -20.87 -0.44
N LEU A 96 -17.52 -20.82 -1.05
CA LEU A 96 -16.83 -22.02 -1.55
C LEU A 96 -16.47 -22.99 -0.43
N GLN A 97 -15.96 -22.49 0.71
CA GLN A 97 -15.65 -23.31 1.87
C GLN A 97 -16.90 -24.03 2.41
N GLN A 98 -18.01 -23.32 2.57
CA GLN A 98 -19.28 -23.91 3.02
C GLN A 98 -19.79 -24.99 2.05
N ARG A 99 -19.65 -24.77 0.74
CA ARG A 99 -20.07 -25.75 -0.28
C ARG A 99 -19.21 -27.01 -0.30
N LEU A 100 -17.90 -26.87 -0.11
CA LEU A 100 -16.95 -27.97 -0.22
C LEU A 100 -16.83 -28.79 1.06
N PHE A 101 -16.90 -28.15 2.23
CA PHE A 101 -16.62 -28.80 3.52
C PHE A 101 -17.85 -28.86 4.43
N GLY A 102 -18.99 -28.28 4.04
CA GLY A 102 -20.14 -28.09 4.93
C GLY A 102 -19.91 -26.99 5.96
N PRO A 103 -20.86 -26.77 6.90
CA PRO A 103 -20.61 -25.92 8.06
C PRO A 103 -19.45 -26.51 8.88
N GLU A 104 -18.57 -25.65 9.44
CA GLU A 104 -17.48 -26.16 10.26
C GLU A 104 -18.01 -27.01 11.42
N PRO A 105 -17.52 -28.26 11.62
CA PRO A 105 -17.88 -29.05 12.77
C PRO A 105 -17.18 -28.46 14.00
N GLY A 106 -17.90 -27.60 14.73
CA GLY A 106 -17.38 -26.96 15.94
C GLY A 106 -18.34 -26.03 16.69
N THR A 107 -19.63 -26.03 16.34
CA THR A 107 -20.68 -25.42 17.18
C THR A 107 -21.61 -26.51 17.65
N GLU A 108 -21.09 -27.40 18.52
CA GLU A 108 -21.96 -28.12 19.45
C GLU A 108 -22.53 -27.07 20.40
N GLN A 109 -23.83 -26.80 20.22
CA GLN A 109 -24.63 -25.98 21.12
C GLN A 109 -24.80 -26.72 22.44
N GLY A 110 -24.63 -25.97 23.54
CA GLY A 110 -25.12 -26.19 24.91
C GLY A 110 -25.72 -27.53 25.30
#